data_AF-U1PTS7-F1
#
_entry.id   AF-U1PTS7-F1
#
_cell.length_a   1.000
_cell.length_b   1.000
_cell.length_c   1.000
_cell.angle_alpha   90.00
_cell.angle_beta   90.00
_cell.angle_gamma   90.00
#
_symmetry.space_group_name_H-M   'P 1'
#
loop_
_entity.id
_entity.type
_entity.pdbx_description
1 polymer ?
#
loop_
_entity_poly.entity_id
_entity_poly.type
_entity_poly.pdbx_seq_one_letter_code
_entity_poly.pdbx_strand_id
1 'polypeptide(L)'
;MDITESWLQRAGLILLVLVIAAPIFGWTASTVGYAEPLNNAAETTGATDASVSLNSGILPDYTVPGVSTPLGTLISAGVGTALTLIVALGAGRLLEQ
;
A
#
# COMPACT_ATOMS: atom_id res chain seq x y z
N MET A 1 24.86 -20.50 -10.81
CA MET A 1 23.75 -19.57 -10.49
C MET A 1 24.28 -18.19 -10.82
N ASP A 2 23.73 -17.57 -11.86
CA ASP A 2 24.19 -16.24 -12.29
C ASP A 2 23.92 -15.21 -11.18
N ILE A 3 24.83 -14.24 -11.05
CA ILE A 3 24.75 -13.20 -10.00
C ILE A 3 23.38 -12.50 -10.06
N THR A 4 22.88 -12.22 -11.27
CA THR A 4 21.58 -11.62 -11.55
C THR A 4 20.41 -12.47 -11.05
N GLU A 5 20.48 -13.79 -11.25
CA GLU A 5 19.44 -14.73 -10.83
C GLU A 5 19.35 -14.79 -9.29
N SER A 6 20.50 -14.82 -8.62
CA SER A 6 20.57 -14.81 -7.16
C SER A 6 20.06 -13.50 -6.55
N TRP A 7 20.25 -12.37 -7.23
CA TRP A 7 19.76 -11.07 -6.80
C TRP A 7 18.24 -10.97 -6.93
N LEU A 8 17.68 -11.42 -8.06
CA LEU A 8 16.24 -11.35 -8.30
C LEU A 8 15.45 -12.21 -7.30
N GLN A 9 15.96 -13.40 -6.98
CA GLN A 9 15.37 -14.27 -5.96
C GLN A 9 15.37 -13.61 -4.58
N ARG A 10 16.49 -12.97 -4.19
CA ARG A 10 16.59 -12.25 -2.91
C ARG A 10 15.67 -11.04 -2.86
N ALA A 11 15.63 -10.24 -3.91
CA ALA A 11 14.76 -9.08 -4.01
C ALA A 11 13.28 -9.50 -3.93
N GLY A 12 12.89 -10.55 -4.66
CA GLY A 12 11.54 -11.11 -4.62
C GLY A 12 11.16 -11.62 -3.23
N LEU A 13 12.07 -12.31 -2.54
CA LEU A 13 11.84 -12.77 -1.17
C LEU A 13 11.69 -11.61 -0.18
N ILE A 14 12.49 -10.56 -0.33
CA ILE A 14 12.37 -9.34 0.49
C ILE A 14 11.01 -8.68 0.26
N LEU A 15 10.60 -8.51 -0.99
CA LEU A 15 9.29 -7.93 -1.34
C LEU A 15 8.14 -8.75 -0.74
N LEU A 16 8.21 -10.08 -0.84
CA LEU A 16 7.22 -10.97 -0.23
C LEU A 16 7.13 -10.77 1.30
N VAL A 17 8.28 -10.71 1.97
CA VAL A 17 8.34 -10.46 3.42
C VAL A 17 7.73 -9.10 3.76
N LEU A 18 8.02 -8.06 2.98
CA LEU A 18 7.46 -6.72 3.19
C LEU A 18 5.94 -6.69 2.98
N VAL A 19 5.42 -7.36 1.95
CA VAL A 19 3.97 -7.47 1.71
C VAL A 19 3.26 -8.15 2.88
N ILE A 20 3.83 -9.24 3.40
CA ILE A 20 3.27 -9.95 4.56
C ILE A 20 3.37 -9.11 5.84
N ALA A 21 4.44 -8.32 5.99
CA ALA A 21 4.65 -7.46 7.15
C ALA A 21 3.75 -6.21 7.14
N ALA A 22 3.29 -5.74 5.98
CA ALA A 22 2.46 -4.54 5.83
C ALA A 22 1.23 -4.46 6.78
N PRO A 23 0.37 -5.49 6.91
CA PRO A 23 -0.75 -5.45 7.85
C PRO A 23 -0.31 -5.32 9.32
N ILE A 24 0.86 -5.84 9.68
CA ILE A 24 1.40 -5.71 11.04
C ILE A 24 1.69 -4.25 11.33
N PHE A 25 2.32 -3.52 10.40
CA PHE A 25 2.55 -2.09 10.56
C PHE A 25 1.25 -1.31 10.76
N GLY A 26 0.23 -1.57 9.92
CA GLY A 26 -1.08 -0.92 10.04
C GLY A 26 -1.75 -1.19 11.40
N TRP A 27 -1.66 -2.42 11.90
CA TRP A 27 -2.20 -2.76 13.22
C TRP A 27 -1.40 -2.16 14.38
N THR A 28 -0.07 -2.11 14.29
CA THR A 28 0.74 -1.49 15.34
C THR A 28 0.51 0.01 15.43
N ALA A 29 0.29 0.69 14.30
CA ALA A 29 -0.01 2.12 14.26
C ALA A 29 -1.27 2.45 15.07
N SER A 30 -2.33 1.65 14.95
CA SER A 30 -3.54 1.86 15.75
C SER A 30 -3.33 1.55 17.23
N THR A 31 -2.48 0.57 17.55
CA THR A 31 -2.17 0.17 18.94
C THR A 31 -1.39 1.24 19.69
N VAL A 32 -0.48 1.94 19.02
CA VAL A 32 0.32 3.02 19.63
C VAL A 32 -0.37 4.38 19.60
N GLY A 33 -1.62 4.44 19.13
CA GLY A 33 -2.36 5.69 19.01
C GLY A 33 -1.73 6.67 18.01
N TYR A 34 -1.14 6.15 16.93
CA TYR A 34 -0.59 7.00 15.88
C TYR A 34 -1.69 7.87 15.28
N ALA A 35 -1.54 9.18 15.40
CA ALA A 35 -2.40 10.17 14.76
C ALA A 35 -1.74 10.61 13.45
N GLU A 36 -2.37 10.29 12.33
CA GLU A 36 -1.83 10.62 11.01
C GLU A 36 -1.69 12.16 10.84
N PRO A 37 -0.54 12.67 10.36
CA PRO A 37 -0.32 14.11 10.21
C PRO A 37 -1.40 14.82 9.40
N LEU A 38 -1.92 14.16 8.36
CA LEU A 38 -3.00 14.68 7.56
C LEU A 38 -4.31 14.80 8.34
N ASN A 39 -4.60 13.86 9.25
CA ASN A 39 -5.78 13.93 10.10
C ASN A 39 -5.67 15.07 11.12
N ASN A 40 -4.50 15.25 11.74
CA ASN A 40 -4.25 16.39 12.64
C ASN A 40 -4.35 17.73 11.89
N ALA A 41 -3.81 17.81 10.67
CA ALA A 41 -3.94 19.00 9.83
C ALA A 41 -5.42 19.28 9.49
N ALA A 42 -6.20 18.26 9.15
CA ALA A 42 -7.62 18.40 8.91
C ALA A 42 -8.37 18.92 10.15
N GLU A 43 -8.05 18.40 11.34
CA GLU A 43 -8.63 18.87 12.60
C GLU A 43 -8.29 20.33 12.89
N THR A 44 -7.01 20.70 12.79
CA THR A 44 -6.58 22.09 13.01
C THR A 44 -7.17 23.09 12.02
N THR A 45 -7.54 22.64 10.82
CA THR A 45 -8.12 23.49 9.76
C THR A 45 -9.65 23.44 9.73
N GLY A 46 -10.28 22.65 10.61
CA GLY A 46 -11.73 22.41 10.58
C GLY A 46 -12.20 21.62 9.36
N ALA A 47 -11.29 21.01 8.61
CA ALA A 47 -11.57 20.21 7.42
C ALA A 47 -11.96 18.75 7.76
N THR A 48 -12.03 18.38 9.03
CA THR A 48 -12.49 17.05 9.47
C THR A 48 -13.90 16.75 8.96
N ASP A 49 -14.81 17.73 8.95
CA ASP A 49 -16.18 17.53 8.45
C ASP A 49 -16.24 17.42 6.91
N ALA A 50 -15.21 17.85 6.19
CA ALA A 50 -15.10 17.63 4.74
C ALA A 50 -14.70 16.17 4.41
N SER A 51 -14.29 15.37 5.40
CA SER A 51 -14.05 13.94 5.25
C SER A 51 -15.32 13.10 5.38
N VAL A 52 -16.48 13.70 5.71
CA VAL A 52 -17.76 13.03 5.47
C VAL A 52 -17.82 12.79 3.98
N SER A 53 -17.59 11.54 3.57
CA SER A 53 -17.49 11.08 2.19
C SER A 53 -18.67 11.60 1.37
N LEU A 54 -18.53 12.79 0.78
CA LEU A 54 -19.43 13.31 -0.26
C LEU A 54 -19.39 12.42 -1.50
N ASN A 55 -18.33 11.61 -1.61
CA ASN A 55 -18.13 10.62 -2.66
C ASN A 55 -18.54 9.23 -2.15
N SER A 56 -19.84 8.91 -2.24
CA SER A 56 -20.33 7.51 -2.27
C SER A 56 -19.84 6.78 -3.53
N GLY A 57 -18.58 6.94 -3.90
CA GLY A 57 -17.93 6.24 -4.98
C GLY A 57 -17.81 4.76 -4.65
N ILE A 58 -17.31 3.99 -5.62
CA ILE A 58 -17.20 2.54 -5.51
C ILE A 58 -16.28 2.12 -4.33
N LEU A 59 -15.35 3.00 -3.92
CA LEU A 59 -14.37 2.78 -2.86
C LEU A 59 -14.34 3.98 -1.87
N PRO A 60 -15.30 4.07 -0.94
CA PRO A 60 -15.30 5.10 0.09
C PRO A 60 -14.07 4.97 0.99
N ASP A 61 -13.43 6.10 1.30
CA ASP A 61 -12.18 6.18 2.08
C ASP A 61 -11.06 5.28 1.53
N TYR A 62 -11.08 5.00 0.22
CA TYR A 62 -10.17 4.05 -0.44
C TYR A 62 -10.24 2.62 0.12
N THR A 63 -11.37 2.27 0.72
CA THR A 63 -11.65 0.94 1.27
C THR A 63 -12.58 0.13 0.38
N VAL A 64 -12.55 -1.19 0.53
CA VAL A 64 -13.48 -2.10 -0.14
C VAL A 64 -14.53 -2.55 0.87
N PRO A 65 -15.84 -2.32 0.61
CA PRO A 65 -16.89 -2.81 1.48
C PRO A 65 -16.80 -4.33 1.72
N GLY A 66 -16.89 -4.75 2.98
CA GLY A 66 -16.80 -6.18 3.35
C GLY A 66 -15.38 -6.72 3.53
N VAL A 67 -14.34 -5.91 3.34
CA VAL A 67 -12.94 -6.29 3.58
C VAL A 67 -12.44 -5.64 4.87
N SER A 68 -11.86 -6.44 5.77
CA SER A 68 -11.26 -5.90 6.99
C SER A 68 -9.99 -5.09 6.68
N THR A 69 -9.68 -4.06 7.48
CA THR A 69 -8.51 -3.21 7.27
C THR A 69 -7.20 -4.00 7.10
N PRO A 70 -6.86 -5.00 7.94
CA PRO A 70 -5.62 -5.76 7.74
C PRO A 70 -5.59 -6.55 6.42
N LEU A 71 -6.73 -7.11 6.02
CA LEU A 71 -6.84 -7.84 4.75
C LEU A 71 -6.75 -6.87 3.56
N GLY A 72 -7.38 -5.70 3.65
CA GLY A 72 -7.27 -4.64 2.67
C GLY A 72 -5.83 -4.14 2.51
N THR A 73 -5.11 -3.93 3.62
CA THR A 73 -3.69 -3.56 3.60
C THR A 73 -2.83 -4.62 2.91
N LEU A 74 -3.06 -5.91 3.19
CA LEU A 74 -2.33 -7.01 2.55
C LEU A 74 -2.59 -7.06 1.04
N ILE A 75 -3.85 -6.96 0.63
CA ILE A 75 -4.25 -6.95 -0.78
C ILE A 75 -3.61 -5.75 -1.49
N SER A 76 -3.73 -4.54 -0.93
CA SER A 76 -3.15 -3.33 -1.51
C SER A 76 -1.63 -3.41 -1.62
N ALA A 77 -0.94 -3.96 -0.62
CA ALA A 77 0.50 -4.16 -0.66
C ALA A 77 0.92 -5.11 -1.79
N GLY A 78 0.20 -6.24 -1.95
CA GLY A 78 0.45 -7.18 -3.04
C GLY A 78 0.18 -6.58 -4.42
N VAL A 79 -0.98 -5.95 -4.60
CA VAL A 79 -1.38 -5.33 -5.87
C VAL A 79 -0.44 -4.20 -6.25
N GLY A 80 -0.12 -3.30 -5.33
CA GLY A 80 0.83 -2.20 -5.57
C GLY A 80 2.20 -2.72 -5.98
N THR A 81 2.73 -3.70 -5.25
CA THR A 81 4.04 -4.33 -5.58
C THR A 81 4.02 -4.94 -6.98
N ALA A 82 2.99 -5.72 -7.32
CA ALA A 82 2.86 -6.34 -8.64
C ALA A 82 2.78 -5.30 -9.76
N LEU A 83 1.94 -4.27 -9.60
CA LEU A 83 1.80 -3.19 -10.57
C LEU A 83 3.12 -2.43 -10.77
N THR A 84 3.83 -2.09 -9.70
CA THR A 84 5.13 -1.43 -9.79
C THR A 84 6.14 -2.29 -10.56
N LEU A 85 6.22 -3.59 -10.27
CA LEU A 85 7.12 -4.50 -11.00
C LEU A 85 6.74 -4.61 -12.48
N ILE A 86 5.45 -4.74 -12.80
CA ILE A 86 4.97 -4.78 -14.19
C ILE A 86 5.39 -3.53 -14.95
N VAL A 87 5.15 -2.35 -14.37
CA VAL A 87 5.49 -1.07 -15.01
C VAL A 87 7.01 -0.92 -15.17
N ALA A 88 7.79 -1.19 -14.12
CA ALA A 88 9.24 -1.03 -14.15
C ALA A 88 9.90 -1.99 -15.16
N LEU A 89 9.53 -3.27 -15.13
CA LEU A 89 10.06 -4.28 -16.06
C LEU A 89 9.55 -4.04 -17.48
N GLY A 90 8.29 -3.64 -17.64
CA GLY A 90 7.69 -3.32 -18.93
C GLY A 90 8.37 -2.12 -19.59
N ALA A 91 8.58 -1.04 -18.84
CA ALA A 91 9.30 0.14 -19.31
C ALA A 91 10.76 -0.20 -19.67
N GLY A 92 11.46 -0.97 -18.83
CA GLY A 92 12.81 -1.44 -19.12
C GLY A 92 12.89 -2.19 -20.44
N ARG A 93 11.98 -3.13 -20.69
CA ARG A 93 11.93 -3.89 -21.95
C ARG A 93 11.57 -3.07 -23.18
N LEU A 94 10.82 -1.98 -23.02
CA LEU A 94 10.49 -1.07 -24.14
C LEU A 94 11.68 -0.19 -24.50
N LEU A 95 12.53 0.15 -23.54
CA LEU A 95 13.75 0.94 -23.77
C LEU A 95 14.90 0.11 -24.35
N GLU A 96 14.88 -1.21 -24.15
CA GLU A 96 15.83 -2.15 -24.76
C GLU A 96 15.52 -2.47 -26.23
N GLN A 97 14.34 -2.08 -26.74
CA GLN A 97 13.93 -2.20 -28.14
C GLN A 97 14.37 -0.98 -28.96
#